data_AF-A0A957S1X0-F1
#
_entry.id   AF-A0A957S1X0-F1
#
_cell.length_a   1.000
_cell.length_b   1.000
_cell.length_c   1.000
_cell.angle_alpha   90.00
_cell.angle_beta   90.00
_cell.angle_gamma   90.00
#
_symmetry.space_group_name_H-M   'P 1'
#
loop_
_entity.id
_entity.type
_entity.pdbx_description
1 polymer ?
#
loop_
_entity_poly.entity_id
_entity_poly.type
_entity_poly.pdbx_seq_one_letter_code
_entity_poly.pdbx_strand_id
1 'polypeptide(L)'
;MIIPTLLRNQDVAPQEESQRRTDDAARKARNVRTAPPAQKEVSYLLSAAVVNRRFAECLMTDRAHALDMGYAGRRFQFSHADRERILGIRASTFQEFAGELHKLFPVRPELL
;
A
#
# COMPACT_ATOMS: atom_id res chain seq x y z
N MET A 1 -49.85 59.59 27.14
CA MET A 1 -49.50 59.31 28.56
C MET A 1 -50.02 57.90 28.84
N ILE A 2 -49.26 56.83 29.13
CA ILE A 2 -47.90 56.62 29.66
C ILE A 2 -47.48 55.20 29.17
N ILE A 3 -46.25 55.04 28.64
CA ILE A 3 -45.56 53.73 28.58
C ILE A 3 -44.81 53.60 29.91
N PRO A 4 -44.75 52.41 30.56
CA PRO A 4 -43.41 51.84 30.72
C PRO A 4 -43.33 50.29 30.84
N THR A 5 -42.20 49.77 30.36
CA THR A 5 -41.43 48.59 30.83
C THR A 5 -42.01 47.17 30.73
N LEU A 6 -41.62 46.47 29.67
CA LEU A 6 -41.08 45.10 29.76
C LEU A 6 -39.66 45.17 29.18
N LEU A 7 -38.66 45.28 30.05
CA LEU A 7 -37.89 44.17 30.63
C LEU A 7 -36.81 43.65 29.66
N ARG A 8 -35.65 44.28 29.82
CA ARG A 8 -34.33 43.64 29.96
C ARG A 8 -33.92 42.71 28.80
N ASN A 9 -33.35 43.33 27.77
CA ASN A 9 -32.30 42.71 26.97
C ASN A 9 -31.13 42.31 27.89
N GLN A 10 -31.10 41.05 28.31
CA GLN A 10 -29.85 40.30 28.47
C GLN A 10 -29.76 39.45 27.20
N ASP A 11 -28.73 39.53 26.39
CA ASP A 11 -27.41 39.04 26.74
C ASP A 11 -26.35 39.75 25.87
N VAL A 12 -25.41 40.42 26.51
CA VAL A 12 -24.13 40.81 25.93
C VAL A 12 -23.11 39.87 26.55
N ALA A 13 -22.59 38.92 25.77
CA ALA A 13 -21.15 38.69 25.69
C ALA A 13 -20.80 37.88 24.42
N PRO A 14 -19.87 38.40 23.60
CA PRO A 14 -19.23 37.67 22.52
C PRO A 14 -17.96 36.95 23.03
N GLN A 15 -17.45 36.04 22.19
CA GLN A 15 -16.07 35.52 22.08
C GLN A 15 -15.77 34.10 22.57
N GLU A 16 -14.99 33.43 21.69
CA GLU A 16 -14.15 32.25 21.91
C GLU A 16 -14.94 30.96 22.17
N GLU A 17 -14.75 29.86 21.43
CA GLU A 17 -13.52 29.18 21.08
C GLU A 17 -13.92 28.17 19.99
N SER A 18 -13.37 28.25 18.78
CA SER A 18 -12.27 27.39 18.32
C SER A 18 -12.41 25.91 18.73
N GLN A 19 -12.21 25.00 17.77
CA GLN A 19 -12.20 23.53 17.91
C GLN A 19 -13.59 22.93 18.24
N ARG A 20 -14.25 22.14 17.38
CA ARG A 20 -13.77 20.86 16.84
C ARG A 20 -14.40 20.58 15.48
N ARG A 21 -14.03 21.39 14.49
CA ARG A 21 -14.00 20.94 13.09
C ARG A 21 -12.75 20.09 12.91
N THR A 22 -12.70 18.84 13.36
CA THR A 22 -11.73 17.80 12.94
C THR A 22 -11.83 16.54 13.83
N ASP A 23 -12.93 15.79 13.77
CA ASP A 23 -12.93 14.43 14.38
C ASP A 23 -13.39 13.32 13.41
N ASP A 24 -14.06 13.67 12.30
CA ASP A 24 -14.50 12.69 11.29
C ASP A 24 -13.44 12.30 10.24
N ALA A 25 -12.40 13.11 10.04
CA ALA A 25 -11.36 12.82 9.05
C ALA A 25 -10.31 11.80 9.53
N ALA A 26 -10.13 11.66 10.85
CA ALA A 26 -9.02 10.87 11.43
C ALA A 26 -9.34 9.36 11.55
N ARG A 27 -10.62 8.96 11.56
CA ARG A 27 -10.99 7.54 11.73
C ARG A 27 -10.97 6.74 10.42
N LYS A 28 -11.02 7.41 9.26
CA LYS A 28 -10.95 6.78 7.93
C LYS A 28 -9.52 6.55 7.43
N ALA A 29 -8.50 6.87 8.24
CA ALA A 29 -7.08 6.82 7.86
C ALA A 29 -6.31 5.61 8.41
N ARG A 30 -6.90 4.71 9.21
CA ARG A 30 -6.16 3.62 9.89
C ARG A 30 -6.34 2.22 9.32
N ASN A 31 -6.88 2.09 8.11
CA ASN A 31 -6.92 0.79 7.44
C ASN A 31 -6.77 0.93 5.91
N VAL A 32 -6.00 1.93 5.48
CA VAL A 32 -5.32 1.81 4.18
C VAL A 32 -4.40 0.61 4.38
N ARG A 33 -4.84 -0.56 3.92
CA ARG A 33 -3.97 -1.72 3.71
C ARG A 33 -2.94 -1.23 2.70
N THR A 34 -1.89 -0.57 3.16
CA THR A 34 -0.77 -0.19 2.33
C THR A 34 -0.26 -1.49 1.76
N ALA A 35 -0.38 -1.64 0.43
CA ALA A 35 0.16 -2.81 -0.24
C ALA A 35 1.61 -2.99 0.25
N PRO A 36 2.02 -4.21 0.60
CA PRO A 36 3.37 -4.46 1.06
C PRO A 36 4.35 -3.84 0.05
N PRO A 37 5.42 -3.18 0.53
CA PRO A 37 6.39 -2.56 -0.37
C PRO A 37 6.87 -3.61 -1.37
N ALA A 38 6.90 -3.27 -2.66
CA ALA A 38 7.18 -4.19 -3.76
C ALA A 38 8.41 -5.07 -3.51
N GLN A 39 9.42 -4.53 -2.82
CA GLN A 39 10.60 -5.26 -2.38
C GLN A 39 10.29 -6.49 -1.49
N LYS A 40 9.37 -6.37 -0.53
CA LYS A 40 8.97 -7.52 0.32
C LYS A 40 8.30 -8.61 -0.51
N GLU A 41 7.47 -8.21 -1.49
CA GLU A 41 6.83 -9.15 -2.41
C GLU A 41 7.85 -9.82 -3.34
N VAL A 42 8.88 -9.10 -3.80
CA VAL A 42 10.00 -9.67 -4.57
C VAL A 42 10.79 -10.67 -3.72
N SER A 43 11.17 -10.32 -2.48
CA SER A 43 11.86 -11.26 -1.59
C SER A 43 11.02 -12.50 -1.33
N TYR A 44 9.70 -12.35 -1.18
CA TYR A 44 8.78 -13.47 -1.01
C TYR A 44 8.68 -14.32 -2.28
N LEU A 45 8.59 -13.71 -3.47
CA LEU A 45 8.58 -14.38 -4.77
C LEU A 45 9.85 -15.20 -4.99
N LEU A 46 11.02 -14.61 -4.74
CA LEU A 46 12.31 -15.28 -4.86
C LEU A 46 12.43 -16.43 -3.87
N SER A 47 12.02 -16.20 -2.62
CA SER A 47 12.01 -17.24 -1.58
C SER A 47 11.11 -18.41 -1.98
N ALA A 48 9.90 -18.14 -2.49
CA ALA A 48 8.97 -19.15 -2.98
C ALA A 48 9.58 -20.00 -4.11
N ALA A 49 10.26 -19.37 -5.06
CA ALA A 49 10.93 -20.07 -6.15
C ALA A 49 12.14 -20.89 -5.69
N VAL A 50 12.91 -20.40 -4.72
CA VAL A 50 14.05 -21.15 -4.17
C VAL A 50 13.60 -22.39 -3.40
N VAL A 51 12.53 -22.30 -2.61
CA VAL A 51 12.06 -23.43 -1.79
C VAL A 51 11.13 -24.39 -2.56
N ASN A 52 10.51 -23.94 -3.65
CA ASN A 52 9.61 -24.75 -4.45
C ASN A 52 10.01 -24.74 -5.94
N ARG A 53 10.70 -25.81 -6.33
CA ARG A 53 11.18 -26.01 -7.70
C ARG A 53 10.05 -26.01 -8.74
N ARG A 54 8.88 -26.59 -8.42
CA ARG A 54 7.73 -26.62 -9.35
C ARG A 54 7.19 -25.20 -9.59
N PHE A 55 7.17 -24.38 -8.54
CA PHE A 55 6.81 -22.97 -8.67
C PHE A 55 7.84 -22.20 -9.49
N ALA A 56 9.14 -22.44 -9.28
CA ALA A 56 10.20 -21.81 -10.09
C ALA A 56 10.11 -22.18 -11.58
N GLU A 57 9.87 -23.46 -11.89
CA GLU A 57 9.66 -23.95 -13.26
C GLU A 57 8.41 -23.32 -13.89
N CYS A 58 7.31 -23.24 -13.13
CA CYS A 58 6.08 -22.54 -13.55
C CYS A 58 6.35 -21.06 -13.82
N LEU A 59 7.05 -20.37 -12.91
CA LEU A 59 7.42 -18.96 -13.04
C LEU A 59 8.29 -18.70 -14.27
N MET A 60 9.23 -19.59 -14.61
CA MET A 60 10.08 -19.41 -15.78
C MET A 60 9.38 -19.74 -17.11
N THR A 61 8.39 -20.63 -17.08
CA THR A 61 7.59 -21.03 -18.25
C THR A 61 6.48 -20.02 -18.54
N ASP A 62 5.71 -19.64 -17.51
CA ASP A 62 4.61 -18.69 -17.57
C ASP A 62 4.58 -17.81 -16.32
N ARG A 63 5.22 -16.65 -16.44
CA ARG A 63 5.35 -15.66 -15.37
C ARG A 63 3.99 -15.10 -14.93
N ALA A 64 3.07 -14.87 -15.87
CA ALA A 64 1.78 -14.27 -15.56
C ALA A 64 0.92 -15.23 -14.75
N HIS A 65 0.87 -16.49 -15.18
CA HIS A 65 0.14 -17.54 -14.48
C HIS A 65 0.70 -17.77 -13.07
N ALA A 66 2.01 -17.83 -12.91
CA ALA A 66 2.65 -18.02 -11.60
C ALA A 66 2.33 -16.88 -10.62
N LEU A 67 2.31 -15.62 -11.11
CA LEU A 67 1.95 -14.47 -10.28
C LEU A 67 0.47 -14.49 -9.87
N ASP A 68 -0.43 -14.93 -10.75
CA ASP A 68 -1.87 -15.00 -10.47
C ASP A 68 -2.24 -16.16 -9.54
N MET A 69 -1.58 -17.32 -9.70
CA MET A 69 -1.72 -18.47 -8.81
C MET A 69 -1.24 -18.14 -7.40
N GLY A 70 -0.15 -17.37 -7.30
CA GLY A 70 0.49 -17.05 -6.03
C GLY A 70 1.25 -18.25 -5.44
N TYR A 71 1.57 -18.15 -4.16
CA TYR A 71 2.31 -19.16 -3.42
C TYR A 71 1.77 -19.33 -1.99
N ALA A 72 1.74 -20.57 -1.49
CA ALA A 72 1.27 -20.91 -0.14
C ALA A 72 -0.13 -20.35 0.21
N GLY A 73 -1.06 -20.36 -0.76
CA GLY A 73 -2.44 -19.87 -0.56
C GLY A 73 -2.59 -18.34 -0.59
N ARG A 74 -1.52 -17.60 -0.90
CA ARG A 74 -1.51 -16.14 -1.03
C ARG A 74 -1.09 -15.72 -2.44
N ARG A 75 -1.80 -14.73 -3.00
CA ARG A 75 -1.38 -14.03 -4.22
C ARG A 75 -0.35 -12.95 -3.92
N PHE A 76 0.55 -12.71 -4.87
CA PHE A 76 1.50 -11.61 -4.77
C PHE A 76 0.79 -10.26 -4.91
N GLN A 77 1.19 -9.30 -4.10
CA GLN A 77 0.59 -7.96 -4.08
C GLN A 77 1.48 -6.96 -4.81
N PHE A 78 1.64 -7.17 -6.11
CA PHE A 78 2.32 -6.20 -6.98
C PHE A 78 1.33 -5.15 -7.49
N SER A 79 1.78 -3.90 -7.60
CA SER A 79 1.05 -2.90 -8.37
C SER A 79 0.99 -3.33 -9.85
N HIS A 80 0.02 -2.82 -10.61
CA HIS A 80 -0.05 -3.12 -12.05
C HIS A 80 1.26 -2.77 -12.77
N ALA A 81 1.85 -1.61 -12.47
CA ALA A 81 3.11 -1.19 -13.05
C ALA A 81 4.28 -2.13 -12.70
N ASP A 82 4.35 -2.61 -11.46
CA ASP A 82 5.39 -3.55 -11.03
C ASP A 82 5.19 -4.93 -11.65
N ARG A 83 3.94 -5.39 -11.77
CA ARG A 83 3.61 -6.64 -12.45
C ARG A 83 4.06 -6.59 -13.91
N GLU A 84 3.73 -5.53 -14.63
CA GLU A 84 4.17 -5.33 -16.02
C GLU A 84 5.71 -5.34 -16.14
N ARG A 85 6.42 -4.68 -15.22
CA ARG A 85 7.89 -4.71 -15.19
C ARG A 85 8.43 -6.13 -15.00
N ILE A 86 7.84 -6.91 -14.10
CA ILE A 86 8.24 -8.30 -13.83
C ILE A 86 7.99 -9.19 -15.06
N LEU A 87 6.84 -9.03 -15.72
CA LEU A 87 6.49 -9.78 -16.92
C LEU A 87 7.39 -9.43 -18.12
N GLY A 88 7.86 -8.17 -18.17
CA GLY A 88 8.78 -7.69 -19.20
C GLY A 88 10.23 -8.20 -19.06
N ILE A 89 10.58 -8.86 -17.96
CA ILE A 89 11.94 -9.39 -17.73
C ILE A 89 12.24 -10.50 -18.74
N ARG A 90 13.26 -10.27 -19.57
CA ARG A 90 13.82 -11.27 -20.48
C ARG A 90 14.95 -12.01 -19.77
N ALA A 91 14.64 -13.18 -19.24
CA ALA A 91 15.62 -14.05 -18.59
C ALA A 91 15.42 -15.51 -19.04
N SER A 92 16.52 -16.18 -19.33
CA SER A 92 16.55 -17.60 -19.74
C SER A 92 16.80 -18.52 -18.56
N THR A 93 17.37 -17.97 -17.48
CA THR A 93 17.62 -18.70 -16.24
C THR A 93 16.98 -17.99 -15.04
N PHE A 94 16.70 -18.74 -13.97
CA PHE A 94 16.20 -18.17 -12.73
C PHE A 94 17.20 -17.18 -12.10
N GLN A 95 18.51 -17.45 -12.23
CA GLN A 95 19.55 -16.55 -11.71
C GLN A 95 19.53 -15.19 -12.42
N GLU A 96 19.42 -15.18 -13.76
CA GLU A 96 19.25 -13.95 -14.53
C GLU A 96 17.98 -13.19 -14.11
N PHE A 97 16.87 -13.91 -13.96
CA PHE A 97 15.60 -13.33 -13.53
C PHE A 97 15.70 -12.67 -12.15
N ALA A 98 16.33 -13.33 -11.18
CA ALA A 98 16.57 -12.77 -9.85
C ALA A 98 17.47 -11.53 -9.89
N GLY A 99 18.49 -11.53 -10.76
CA GLY A 99 19.34 -10.38 -10.99
C GLY A 99 18.56 -9.16 -11.53
N GLU A 100 17.71 -9.37 -12.54
CA GLU A 100 16.86 -8.31 -13.11
C GLU A 100 15.83 -7.79 -12.09
N LEU A 101 15.25 -8.67 -11.27
CA LEU A 101 14.38 -8.24 -10.18
C LEU A 101 15.10 -7.32 -9.19
N HIS A 102 16.35 -7.62 -8.84
CA HIS A 102 17.12 -6.78 -7.92
C HIS A 102 17.41 -5.38 -8.51
N LYS A 103 17.61 -5.29 -9.83
CA LYS A 103 17.79 -4.01 -10.54
C LYS A 103 16.50 -3.19 -10.58
N LEU A 104 15.36 -3.84 -10.81
CA LEU A 104 14.05 -3.18 -10.89
C LEU A 104 13.50 -2.77 -9.53
N PHE A 105 13.83 -3.52 -8.48
CA PHE A 105 13.38 -3.30 -7.11
C PHE A 105 14.57 -3.14 -6.16
N PRO A 106 15.34 -2.04 -6.31
CA PRO A 106 16.51 -1.81 -5.48
C PRO A 106 16.09 -1.67 -4.02
N VAL A 107 16.91 -2.25 -3.12
CA VAL A 107 16.79 -2.04 -1.69
C VAL A 107 17.05 -0.57 -1.42
N ARG A 108 16.05 0.18 -0.97
CA ARG A 108 16.30 1.56 -0.53
C ARG A 108 17.07 1.52 0.78
N PRO A 109 18.25 2.15 0.87
CA PRO A 109 19.09 2.13 2.08
C PRO A 109 18.63 3.13 3.17
N GLU A 110 17.49 3.79 3.03
CA GLU A 110 17.09 5.02 3.76
C GLU A 110 16.69 4.85 5.25
N LEU A 111 17.11 3.79 5.95
CA LEU A 111 16.90 3.66 7.41
C LEU A 111 18.04 2.85 8.08
N LEU A 112 19.28 3.29 7.90
CA LEU A 112 20.41 2.90 8.76
C LEU A 112 20.80 4.08 9.66
#